data_AF-A0A3B0UIB9-F1
#
_entry.id   AF-A0A3B0UIB9-F1
#
_cell.length_a   1.000
_cell.length_b   1.000
_cell.length_c   1.000
_cell.angle_alpha   90.00
_cell.angle_beta   90.00
_cell.angle_gamma   90.00
#
_symmetry.space_group_name_H-M   'P 1'
#
loop_
_entity.id
_entity.type
_entity.pdbx_description
1 polymer ?
#
loop_
_entity_poly.entity_id
_entity_poly.type
_entity_poly.pdbx_seq_one_letter_code
_entity_poly.pdbx_strand_id
1 'polypeptide(L)' 'RANELHYKIMESIDYIFEEGNPAGIKALLKKLNICLGDVRLPLVNASCDLQQKINTFVDNY' A
#
# COMPACT_ATOMS: atom_id res chain seq x y z
N ARG A 1 -12.70 19.06 -8.15
CA ARG A 1 -12.98 17.64 -8.46
C ARG A 1 -11.73 16.77 -8.67
N ALA A 2 -10.90 16.98 -9.71
CA ALA A 2 -9.70 16.13 -9.92
C ALA A 2 -8.66 16.29 -8.79
N ASN A 3 -8.35 17.54 -8.41
CA ASN A 3 -7.39 17.82 -7.34
C ASN A 3 -7.87 17.30 -5.97
N GLU A 4 -9.16 17.42 -5.65
CA GLU A 4 -9.73 16.87 -4.41
C GLU A 4 -9.51 15.35 -4.31
N LEU A 5 -9.77 14.61 -5.39
CA LEU A 5 -9.54 13.17 -5.40
C LEU A 5 -8.05 12.84 -5.34
N HIS A 6 -7.22 13.60 -6.06
CA HIS A 6 -5.76 13.44 -6.01
C HIS A 6 -5.23 13.59 -4.58
N TYR A 7 -5.59 14.66 -3.87
CA TYR A 7 -5.14 14.87 -2.50
C TYR A 7 -5.66 13.81 -1.52
N LYS A 8 -6.89 13.29 -1.74
CA LYS A 8 -7.42 12.19 -0.92
C LYS A 8 -6.63 10.89 -1.03
N ILE A 9 -6.02 10.61 -2.17
CA ILE A 9 -5.26 9.37 -2.39
C ILE A 9 -3.74 9.56 -2.33
N MET A 10 -3.26 10.81 -2.27
CA MET A 10 -1.84 11.14 -2.38
C MET A 10 -0.99 10.39 -1.35
N GLU A 11 -1.46 10.31 -0.11
CA GLU A 11 -0.78 9.60 0.98
C GLU A 11 -0.61 8.10 0.68
N SER A 12 -1.60 7.46 0.04
CA SER A 12 -1.48 6.05 -0.36
C SER A 12 -0.41 5.83 -1.43
N ILE A 13 -0.14 6.84 -2.28
CA ILE A 13 0.92 6.76 -3.29
C ILE A 13 2.27 6.70 -2.59
N ASP A 14 2.51 7.53 -1.58
CA ASP A 14 3.77 7.48 -0.83
C ASP A 14 3.96 6.10 -0.17
N TYR A 15 2.91 5.52 0.42
CA TYR A 15 2.96 4.20 1.03
C TYR A 15 3.25 3.06 0.05
N ILE A 16 2.62 3.02 -1.12
CA ILE A 16 2.84 1.89 -2.05
C ILE A 16 4.25 1.86 -2.64
N PHE A 17 5.00 2.97 -2.56
CA PHE A 17 6.38 3.08 -3.02
C PHE A 17 7.43 3.09 -1.88
N GLU A 18 7.01 3.18 -0.61
CA GLU A 18 7.91 3.36 0.56
C GLU A 18 9.01 2.29 0.66
N GLU A 19 8.67 1.02 0.40
CA GLU A 19 9.61 -0.11 0.43
C GLU A 19 9.88 -0.71 -0.96
N GLY A 20 9.60 0.08 -2.00
CA GLY A 20 9.78 -0.34 -3.39
C GLY A 20 8.66 -1.23 -3.92
N ASN A 21 8.61 -1.32 -5.25
CA ASN A 21 7.60 -2.11 -5.94
C ASN A 21 8.04 -3.57 -6.12
N PRO A 22 7.13 -4.54 -6.00
CA PRO A 22 5.68 -4.42 -5.80
C PRO A 22 5.26 -4.61 -4.32
N ALA A 23 6.17 -4.50 -3.35
CA ALA A 23 5.88 -4.84 -1.95
C ALA A 23 4.73 -3.99 -1.37
N GLY A 24 4.83 -2.66 -1.49
CA GLY A 24 3.82 -1.73 -0.95
C GLY A 24 2.45 -1.89 -1.62
N ILE A 25 2.40 -1.92 -2.96
CA ILE A 25 1.11 -2.12 -3.67
C ILE A 25 0.47 -3.47 -3.35
N LYS A 26 1.25 -4.54 -3.17
CA LYS A 26 0.70 -5.85 -2.76
C LYS A 26 0.20 -5.86 -1.32
N ALA A 27 0.82 -5.09 -0.42
CA ALA A 27 0.31 -4.90 0.94
C ALA A 27 -1.06 -4.19 0.96
N LEU A 28 -1.26 -3.20 0.09
CA LEU A 28 -2.54 -2.50 -0.09
C LEU A 28 -3.61 -3.41 -0.70
N LEU A 29 -3.28 -4.13 -1.78
CA LEU A 29 -4.22 -5.07 -2.40
C LEU A 29 -4.58 -6.25 -1.48
N LYS A 30 -3.66 -6.67 -0.61
CA LYS A 30 -3.93 -7.66 0.45
C LYS A 30 -4.94 -7.13 1.47
N LYS A 31 -4.79 -5.89 1.95
CA LYS A 31 -5.76 -5.27 2.86
C LYS A 31 -7.16 -5.17 2.24
N LEU A 32 -7.24 -4.97 0.93
CA LEU A 32 -8.50 -4.98 0.17
C LEU A 32 -9.01 -6.38 -0.18
N ASN A 33 -8.36 -7.45 0.29
CA ASN A 33 -8.69 -8.85 -0.01
C ASN A 33 -8.66 -9.20 -1.52
N ILE A 34 -7.83 -8.52 -2.31
CA ILE A 34 -7.73 -8.73 -3.77
C ILE A 34 -6.64 -9.76 -4.11
N CYS A 35 -5.48 -9.72 -3.43
CA CYS A 35 -4.40 -10.67 -3.66
C CYS A 35 -3.56 -10.94 -2.40
N LEU A 36 -2.72 -11.96 -2.44
CA LEU A 36 -1.76 -12.24 -1.37
C LEU A 36 -0.60 -11.23 -1.40
N GLY A 37 -0.03 -10.95 -0.23
CA GLY A 37 1.10 -10.03 -0.07
C GLY A 37 2.45 -10.60 -0.49
N ASP A 38 2.53 -11.89 -0.81
CA ASP A 38 3.80 -12.58 -1.04
C ASP A 38 4.51 -12.12 -2.32
N VAL A 39 5.78 -11.77 -2.22
CA VAL A 39 6.65 -11.52 -3.37
C VAL A 39 7.65 -12.67 -3.55
N ARG A 40 8.29 -12.71 -4.72
CA ARG A 40 9.36 -13.66 -5.00
C ARG A 40 10.70 -12.99 -4.78
N LEU A 41 11.66 -13.76 -4.29
CA LEU A 41 13.05 -13.33 -4.23
C LEU A 41 13.50 -12.79 -5.61
N PRO A 42 14.32 -11.72 -5.65
CA PRO A 42 15.07 -11.13 -4.52
C PRO A 42 14.27 -10.14 -3.66
N LEU A 43 12.97 -9.96 -3.93
CA LEU A 43 12.12 -9.02 -3.21
C LEU A 43 11.72 -9.57 -1.83
N VAL A 44 11.41 -8.67 -0.92
CA VAL A 44 10.91 -8.97 0.43
C VAL A 44 9.51 -8.41 0.59
N ASN A 45 8.65 -9.09 1.35
CA ASN A 45 7.31 -8.60 1.69
C ASN A 45 7.40 -7.25 2.42
N ALA A 46 6.35 -6.45 2.34
CA ALA A 46 6.25 -5.20 3.11
C ALA A 46 6.44 -5.46 4.61
N SER A 47 7.12 -4.55 5.29
CA SER A 47 7.31 -4.61 6.74
C SER A 47 5.99 -4.53 7.50
N CYS A 48 6.02 -4.92 8.78
CA CYS A 48 4.87 -4.78 9.68
C CYS A 48 4.42 -3.31 9.78
N ASP A 49 5.38 -2.39 9.87
CA ASP A 49 5.13 -0.96 10.00
C ASP A 49 4.45 -0.40 8.75
N LEU A 50 4.95 -0.74 7.55
CA LEU A 50 4.33 -0.32 6.29
C LEU A 50 2.92 -0.92 6.13
N GLN A 51 2.74 -2.21 6.47
CA GLN A 51 1.43 -2.84 6.43
C GLN A 51 0.44 -2.14 7.37
N GLN A 52 0.87 -1.70 8.57
CA GLN A 52 0.01 -0.99 9.52
C GLN A 52 -0.37 0.41 9.04
N LYS A 53 0.57 1.16 8.42
CA LYS A 53 0.28 2.45 7.77
C LYS A 53 -0.79 2.29 6.69
N ILE A 54 -0.60 1.32 5.80
CA ILE A 54 -1.55 1.02 4.72
C ILE A 54 -2.92 0.61 5.26
N ASN A 55 -2.95 -0.25 6.28
CA ASN A 55 -4.21 -0.66 6.91
C ASN A 55 -4.97 0.54 7.46
N THR A 56 -4.27 1.42 8.18
CA THR A 56 -4.84 2.64 8.76
C THR A 56 -5.36 3.59 7.68
N PHE A 57 -4.63 3.76 6.57
CA PHE A 57 -5.10 4.56 5.44
C PHE A 57 -6.40 3.98 4.86
N VAL A 58 -6.42 2.67 4.55
CA VAL A 58 -7.58 2.02 3.93
C VAL A 58 -8.80 2.04 4.84
N ASP A 59 -8.63 1.88 6.16
CA ASP A 59 -9.73 1.89 7.13
C ASP A 59 -10.33 3.29 7.33
N ASN A 60 -9.59 4.36 7.00
CA ASN A 60 -10.01 5.76 7.15
C ASN A 60 -10.39 6.44 5.83
N TYR A 61 -10.35 5.72 4.71
CA TYR A 61 -10.72 6.21 3.38
C TYR A 61 -12.24 6.10 3.12
#